data_AF-A0A7R9UPR3-F1
#
_entry.id   AF-A0A7R9UPR3-F1
#
_cell.length_a   1.000
_cell.length_b   1.000
_cell.length_c   1.000
_cell.angle_alpha   90.00
_cell.angle_beta   90.00
_cell.angle_gamma   90.00
#
_symmetry.space_group_name_H-M   'P 1'
#
loop_
_entity.id
_entity.type
_entity.pdbx_description
1 polymer ?
#
loop_
_entity_poly.entity_id
_entity_poly.type
_entity_poly.pdbx_seq_one_letter_code
_entity_poly.pdbx_strand_id
1 'polypeptide(L)'
;ELAARAAMKHRPDQIMSDHTTHALLGQILARNAQLDALYTDEDGSLREDVDEMTGDRAIDAFYARLGRVREAHAALEPVPVAADAEEQMLAAVLEAEPQVTFTGEEGEGRFLDLHGCHDAYVNLRGIKPVVAAAGKAGKAAKTPAAVKYYTYITEHALRPERTALSVARGAAYARYAQQLLETLVDFVHRTQPLTDVHALLADAEAEL
;
A
#
# COMPACT_ATOMS: atom_id res chain seq x y z
N GLU A 1 21.16 9.33 -28.56
CA GLU A 1 20.50 8.02 -28.31
C GLU A 1 21.14 7.20 -27.19
N LEU A 2 22.47 7.07 -27.11
CA LEU A 2 23.14 6.31 -26.03
C LEU A 2 23.01 6.92 -24.62
N ALA A 3 22.87 8.24 -24.50
CA ALA A 3 22.70 8.92 -23.20
C ALA A 3 21.29 8.75 -22.59
N ALA A 4 20.26 8.52 -23.41
CA ALA A 4 18.89 8.31 -22.93
C ALA A 4 18.68 6.89 -22.37
N ARG A 5 19.52 5.94 -22.80
CA ARG A 5 19.48 4.54 -22.35
C ARG A 5 20.18 4.30 -21.01
N ALA A 6 21.02 5.25 -20.56
CA ALA A 6 21.73 5.20 -19.28
C ALA A 6 20.89 5.72 -18.10
N ALA A 7 19.72 6.34 -18.36
CA ALA A 7 18.86 6.94 -17.34
C ALA A 7 17.53 6.19 -17.14
N MET A 8 17.32 5.06 -17.81
CA MET A 8 16.18 4.20 -17.51
C MET A 8 16.57 3.36 -16.28
N LYS A 9 16.23 3.84 -15.07
CA LYS A 9 16.34 3.01 -13.87
C LYS A 9 15.71 1.65 -14.16
N HIS A 10 16.39 0.57 -13.80
CA HIS A 10 15.82 -0.76 -13.90
C HIS A 10 14.51 -0.75 -13.11
N ARG A 11 13.41 -1.31 -13.66
CA ARG A 11 12.07 -1.25 -13.02
C ARG A 11 12.11 -1.68 -11.53
N PRO A 12 12.83 -2.74 -11.15
CA PRO A 12 13.09 -3.07 -9.74
C PRO A 12 13.69 -1.93 -8.92
N ASP A 13 14.75 -1.27 -9.40
CA ASP A 13 15.38 -0.15 -8.69
C ASP A 13 14.39 1.02 -8.51
N GLN A 14 13.51 1.22 -9.51
CA GLN A 14 12.44 2.20 -9.41
C GLN A 14 11.42 1.81 -8.34
N ILE A 15 10.94 0.55 -8.35
CA ILE A 15 10.01 0.03 -7.33
C ILE A 15 10.61 0.20 -5.94
N MET A 16 11.88 -0.17 -5.73
CA MET A 16 12.56 -0.01 -4.45
C MET A 16 12.63 1.45 -4.01
N SER A 17 13.00 2.35 -4.93
CA SER A 17 12.99 3.80 -4.69
C SER A 17 11.61 4.34 -4.31
N ASP A 18 10.55 3.83 -4.94
CA ASP A 18 9.18 4.23 -4.68
C ASP A 18 8.72 3.72 -3.31
N HIS A 19 9.14 2.52 -2.89
CA HIS A 19 8.88 2.00 -1.53
C HIS A 19 9.59 2.80 -0.45
N THR A 20 10.86 3.18 -0.67
CA THR A 20 11.57 4.10 0.25
C THR A 20 10.84 5.44 0.35
N THR A 21 10.36 5.97 -0.79
CA THR A 21 9.57 7.22 -0.81
C THR A 21 8.26 7.06 -0.05
N HIS A 22 7.55 5.95 -0.23
CA HIS A 22 6.33 5.64 0.52
C HIS A 22 6.59 5.55 2.03
N ALA A 23 7.70 4.93 2.46
CA ALA A 23 8.09 4.87 3.87
C ALA A 23 8.35 6.27 4.46
N LEU A 24 9.05 7.14 3.72
CA LEU A 24 9.28 8.53 4.11
C LEU A 24 7.97 9.32 4.23
N LEU A 25 7.05 9.15 3.27
CA LEU A 25 5.72 9.76 3.35
C LEU A 25 4.95 9.29 4.59
N GLY A 26 5.00 8.00 4.90
CA GLY A 26 4.41 7.45 6.12
C GLY A 26 4.95 8.10 7.40
N GLN A 27 6.25 8.38 7.45
CA GLN A 27 6.84 9.11 8.58
C GLN A 27 6.39 10.57 8.65
N ILE A 28 6.33 11.26 7.50
CA ILE A 28 5.83 12.65 7.45
C ILE A 28 4.40 12.71 7.97
N LEU A 29 3.52 11.80 7.53
CA LEU A 29 2.14 11.73 8.00
C LEU A 29 2.05 11.44 9.50
N ALA A 30 2.85 10.52 10.01
CA ALA A 30 2.89 10.23 11.45
C ALA A 30 3.35 11.44 12.28
N ARG A 31 4.32 12.22 11.78
CA ARG A 31 4.79 13.44 12.43
C ARG A 31 3.77 14.57 12.37
N ASN A 32 3.09 14.72 11.24
CA ASN A 32 2.00 15.68 11.11
C ASN A 32 0.86 15.34 12.08
N ALA A 33 0.48 14.08 12.23
CA ALA A 33 -0.53 13.67 13.21
C ALA A 33 -0.10 13.98 14.66
N GLN A 34 1.18 13.80 15.00
CA GLN A 34 1.72 14.18 16.31
C GLN A 34 1.69 15.70 16.52
N LEU A 35 2.07 16.48 15.50
CA LEU A 35 2.00 17.93 15.55
C LEU A 35 0.56 18.42 15.69
N ASP A 36 -0.37 17.88 14.91
CA ASP A 36 -1.78 18.22 14.99
C ASP A 36 -2.34 17.95 16.40
N ALA A 37 -1.98 16.81 17.02
CA ALA A 37 -2.37 16.50 18.38
C ALA A 37 -1.82 17.53 19.40
N LEU A 38 -0.55 17.95 19.25
CA LEU A 38 0.08 18.96 20.09
C LEU A 38 -0.59 20.34 19.93
N TYR A 39 -0.98 20.72 18.72
CA TYR A 39 -1.62 22.02 18.45
C TYR A 39 -3.13 22.05 18.72
N THR A 40 -3.80 20.89 18.70
CA THR A 40 -5.20 20.79 19.11
C THR A 40 -5.37 21.10 20.59
N ASP A 41 -4.30 20.89 21.39
CA ASP A 41 -4.22 21.27 22.81
C ASP A 41 -5.41 20.72 23.62
N GLU A 42 -5.69 19.42 23.46
CA GLU A 42 -6.84 18.78 24.12
C GLU A 42 -6.79 18.88 25.65
N ASP A 43 -5.58 18.92 26.22
CA ASP A 43 -5.35 19.06 27.65
C ASP A 43 -5.23 20.52 28.13
N GLY A 44 -5.21 21.48 27.20
CA GLY A 44 -5.09 22.91 27.49
C GLY A 44 -3.71 23.34 27.99
N SER A 45 -2.72 22.43 27.98
CA SER A 45 -1.39 22.66 28.51
C SER A 45 -0.64 23.75 27.74
N LEU A 46 -0.82 23.81 26.41
CA LEU A 46 -0.23 24.86 25.58
C LEU A 46 -0.85 26.22 25.92
N ARG A 47 -2.17 26.28 26.09
CA ARG A 47 -2.84 27.52 26.48
C ARG A 47 -2.41 27.99 27.87
N GLU A 48 -2.30 27.08 28.84
CA GLU A 48 -1.81 27.41 30.18
C GLU A 48 -0.37 27.95 30.16
N ASP A 49 0.53 27.29 29.40
CA ASP A 49 1.91 27.74 29.21
C ASP A 49 1.97 29.13 28.56
N VAL A 50 1.12 29.39 27.56
CA VAL A 50 1.01 30.70 26.90
C VAL A 50 0.48 31.74 27.87
N ASP A 51 -0.58 31.46 28.62
CA ASP A 51 -1.17 32.39 29.58
C ASP A 51 -0.16 32.75 30.70
N GLU A 52 0.62 31.79 31.21
CA GLU A 52 1.70 32.04 32.18
C GLU A 52 2.80 32.95 31.60
N MET A 53 3.09 32.80 30.31
CA MET A 53 4.07 33.61 29.58
C MET A 53 3.52 34.95 29.06
N THR A 54 2.23 35.23 29.21
CA THR A 54 1.58 36.44 28.68
C THR A 54 1.03 37.30 29.82
N GLY A 55 1.77 38.33 30.23
CA GLY A 55 1.32 39.29 31.26
C GLY A 55 2.45 40.12 31.89
N ASP A 56 2.11 40.94 32.89
CA ASP A 56 3.05 41.85 33.58
C ASP A 56 4.19 41.12 34.32
N ARG A 57 4.02 39.83 34.64
CA ARG A 57 5.02 38.98 35.32
C ARG A 57 5.68 37.94 34.41
N ALA A 58 5.47 38.03 33.10
CA ALA A 58 6.01 37.07 32.12
C ALA A 58 7.53 36.88 32.23
N ILE A 59 8.26 37.97 32.49
CA ILE A 59 9.72 37.96 32.62
C ILE A 59 10.16 37.15 33.86
N ASP A 60 9.49 37.32 35.00
CA ASP A 60 9.80 36.58 36.22
C ASP A 60 9.52 35.08 36.05
N ALA A 61 8.39 34.72 35.43
CA ALA A 61 8.01 33.34 35.14
C ALA A 61 9.02 32.66 34.20
N PHE A 62 9.48 33.37 33.16
CA PHE A 62 10.52 32.89 32.26
C PHE A 62 11.83 32.57 33.00
N TYR A 63 12.33 33.47 33.86
CA TYR A 63 13.57 33.22 34.58
C TYR A 63 13.46 32.08 35.60
N ALA A 64 12.30 31.90 36.22
CA ALA A 64 12.04 30.74 37.07
C ALA A 64 12.09 29.42 36.26
N ARG A 65 11.51 29.39 35.05
CA ARG A 65 11.60 28.24 34.14
C ARG A 65 13.02 27.98 33.67
N LEU A 66 13.75 29.03 33.29
CA LEU A 66 15.15 28.93 32.87
C LEU A 66 16.04 28.39 34.00
N GLY A 67 15.81 28.82 35.24
CA GLY A 67 16.51 28.29 36.43
C GLY A 67 16.31 26.78 36.57
N ARG A 68 15.05 26.31 36.50
CA ARG A 68 14.70 24.88 36.53
C ARG A 68 15.39 24.09 35.41
N VAL A 69 15.36 24.59 34.18
CA VAL A 69 16.02 23.94 33.03
C VAL A 69 17.54 23.87 33.24
N ARG A 70 18.16 24.92 33.77
CA ARG A 70 19.60 24.95 34.04
C ARG A 70 20.00 23.96 35.12
N GLU A 71 19.21 23.84 36.19
CA GLU A 71 19.43 22.87 37.25
C GLU A 71 19.27 21.43 36.74
N ALA A 72 18.21 21.16 35.97
CA ALA A 72 18.01 19.84 35.34
C ALA A 72 19.15 19.47 34.37
N HIS A 73 19.57 20.42 33.53
CA HIS A 73 20.70 20.22 32.62
C HIS A 73 22.03 20.02 33.37
N ALA A 74 22.23 20.70 34.50
CA ALA A 74 23.43 20.52 35.32
C ALA A 74 23.45 19.17 36.07
N ALA A 75 22.28 18.60 36.34
CA ALA A 75 22.12 17.29 36.98
C ALA A 75 22.29 16.11 36.01
N LEU A 76 22.11 16.34 34.70
CA LEU A 76 22.34 15.34 33.67
C LEU A 76 23.85 15.25 33.36
N GLU A 77 24.38 14.04 33.24
CA GLU A 77 25.73 13.87 32.69
C GLU A 77 25.77 14.38 31.25
N PRO A 78 26.88 14.99 30.79
CA PRO A 78 27.01 15.44 29.42
C PRO A 78 26.94 14.24 28.48
N VAL A 79 25.75 14.01 27.94
CA VAL A 79 25.53 13.06 26.86
C VAL A 79 26.23 13.66 25.63
N PRO A 80 27.14 12.92 24.96
CA PRO A 80 27.65 13.37 23.67
C PRO A 80 26.43 13.64 22.78
N VAL A 81 26.40 14.79 22.09
CA VAL A 81 25.33 15.11 21.14
C VAL A 81 25.22 13.93 20.18
N ALA A 82 24.31 13.01 20.47
CA ALA A 82 24.01 11.91 19.59
C ALA A 82 23.60 12.60 18.29
N ALA A 83 24.08 12.10 17.14
CA ALA A 83 23.58 12.55 15.84
C ALA A 83 22.08 12.76 15.98
N ASP A 84 21.57 13.94 15.58
CA ASP A 84 20.23 14.39 15.91
C ASP A 84 19.28 13.19 15.81
N ALA A 85 18.48 12.91 16.83
CA ALA A 85 17.66 11.69 16.86
C ALA A 85 16.81 11.55 15.57
N GLU A 86 16.52 12.69 14.94
CA GLU A 86 15.94 12.86 13.62
C GLU A 86 16.84 12.37 12.47
N GLU A 87 18.13 12.74 12.44
CA GLU A 87 19.11 12.23 11.47
C GLU A 87 19.26 10.71 11.56
N GLN A 88 19.31 10.16 12.78
CA GLN A 88 19.38 8.71 12.99
C GLN A 88 18.11 8.01 12.50
N MET A 89 16.95 8.60 12.77
CA MET A 89 15.66 8.08 12.29
C MET A 89 15.59 8.12 10.77
N LEU A 90 16.03 9.21 10.14
CA LEU A 90 16.04 9.36 8.69
C LEU A 90 17.02 8.37 8.05
N ALA A 91 18.23 8.24 8.60
CA ALA A 91 19.21 7.25 8.15
C ALA A 91 18.65 5.84 8.24
N ALA A 92 17.98 5.48 9.35
CA ALA A 92 17.36 4.17 9.51
C ALA A 92 16.30 3.86 8.44
N VAL A 93 15.58 4.86 7.92
CA VAL A 93 14.58 4.67 6.85
C VAL A 93 15.23 4.53 5.49
N LEU A 94 16.27 5.33 5.23
CA LEU A 94 16.99 5.29 3.97
C LEU A 94 17.84 4.02 3.82
N GLU A 95 18.36 3.50 4.93
CA GLU A 95 19.13 2.26 5.00
C GLU A 95 18.24 1.02 5.11
N ALA A 96 16.98 1.16 5.52
CA ALA A 96 16.03 0.05 5.52
C ALA A 96 15.72 -0.37 4.09
N GLU A 97 16.15 -1.57 3.72
CA GLU A 97 15.75 -2.17 2.44
C GLU A 97 14.26 -2.55 2.49
N PRO A 98 13.42 -2.05 1.56
CA PRO A 98 12.05 -2.48 1.43
C PRO A 98 11.94 -4.00 1.29
N GLN A 99 11.15 -4.65 2.13
CA GLN A 99 10.91 -6.10 2.02
C GLN A 99 9.83 -6.37 0.96
N VAL A 100 10.19 -6.20 -0.31
CA VAL A 100 9.30 -6.47 -1.45
C VAL A 100 9.76 -7.72 -2.14
N THR A 101 8.95 -8.77 -2.07
CA THR A 101 9.23 -10.05 -2.72
C THR A 101 8.30 -10.27 -3.90
N PHE A 102 8.88 -10.73 -5.00
CA PHE A 102 8.15 -11.18 -6.18
C PHE A 102 8.38 -12.66 -6.42
N THR A 103 7.38 -13.34 -6.95
CA THR A 103 7.56 -14.70 -7.44
C THR A 103 8.38 -14.68 -8.74
N GLY A 104 8.96 -15.82 -9.11
CA GLY A 104 9.68 -15.94 -10.39
C GLY A 104 8.78 -15.69 -11.61
N GLU A 105 7.48 -15.96 -11.49
CA GLU A 105 6.49 -15.75 -12.55
C GLU A 105 6.12 -14.27 -12.71
N GLU A 106 6.16 -13.50 -11.62
CA GLU A 106 5.91 -12.06 -11.65
C GLU A 106 7.06 -11.25 -12.27
N GLY A 107 8.26 -11.83 -12.36
CA GLY A 107 9.40 -11.22 -13.02
C GLY A 107 9.72 -9.82 -12.46
N GLU A 108 9.84 -9.72 -11.13
CA GLU A 108 10.11 -8.46 -10.40
C GLU A 108 9.07 -7.37 -10.69
N GLY A 109 7.79 -7.75 -10.64
CA GLY A 109 6.66 -6.84 -10.83
C GLY A 109 6.39 -6.48 -12.29
N ARG A 110 6.97 -7.20 -13.26
CA ARG A 110 6.70 -7.02 -14.69
C ARG A 110 5.40 -7.68 -15.13
N PHE A 111 5.07 -8.82 -14.53
CA PHE A 111 3.91 -9.63 -14.86
C PHE A 111 3.10 -9.90 -13.60
N LEU A 112 1.80 -10.04 -13.78
CA LEU A 112 0.87 -10.47 -12.73
C LEU A 112 0.59 -11.95 -12.93
N ASP A 113 0.85 -12.75 -11.91
CA ASP A 113 0.47 -14.16 -11.91
C ASP A 113 -1.01 -14.33 -11.52
N LEU A 114 -1.79 -14.94 -12.43
CA LEU A 114 -3.19 -15.28 -12.22
C LEU A 114 -3.45 -16.79 -12.35
N HIS A 115 -2.42 -17.65 -12.36
CA HIS A 115 -2.61 -19.11 -12.42
C HIS A 115 -3.43 -19.63 -11.24
N GLY A 116 -3.10 -19.20 -10.01
CA GLY A 116 -3.89 -19.59 -8.83
C GLY A 116 -5.35 -19.17 -8.90
N CYS A 117 -5.63 -17.97 -9.44
CA CYS A 117 -6.99 -17.48 -9.66
C CYS A 117 -7.70 -18.27 -10.77
N HIS A 118 -6.99 -18.63 -11.85
CA HIS A 118 -7.53 -19.46 -12.94
C HIS A 118 -7.93 -20.84 -12.44
N ASP A 119 -7.11 -21.50 -11.63
CA ASP A 119 -7.43 -22.79 -11.03
C ASP A 119 -8.67 -22.71 -10.14
N ALA A 120 -8.77 -21.67 -9.30
CA ALA A 120 -9.96 -21.43 -8.49
C ALA A 120 -11.21 -21.22 -9.37
N TYR A 121 -11.08 -20.48 -10.48
CA TYR A 121 -12.16 -20.23 -11.42
C TYR A 121 -12.65 -21.50 -12.13
N VAL A 122 -11.74 -22.31 -12.67
CA VAL A 122 -12.11 -23.56 -13.38
C VAL A 122 -12.84 -24.54 -12.47
N ASN A 123 -12.57 -24.51 -11.17
CA ASN A 123 -13.22 -25.36 -10.17
C ASN A 123 -14.62 -24.90 -9.75
N LEU A 124 -15.10 -23.74 -10.24
CA LEU A 124 -16.43 -23.22 -9.92
C LEU A 124 -17.55 -24.08 -10.54
N ARG A 125 -18.57 -24.38 -9.73
CA ARG A 125 -19.75 -25.11 -10.22
C ARG A 125 -20.53 -24.25 -11.22
N GLY A 126 -20.83 -24.81 -12.38
CA GLY A 126 -21.61 -24.14 -13.43
C GLY A 126 -20.74 -23.50 -14.52
N ILE A 127 -19.42 -23.48 -14.35
CA ILE A 127 -18.50 -23.11 -15.41
C ILE A 127 -18.37 -24.27 -16.37
N LYS A 128 -18.97 -24.10 -17.55
CA LYS A 128 -18.85 -25.06 -18.64
C LYS A 128 -17.67 -24.67 -19.52
N PRO A 129 -16.97 -25.66 -20.11
CA PRO A 129 -16.10 -25.46 -21.25
C PRO A 129 -16.71 -24.48 -22.25
N VAL A 130 -15.95 -23.49 -22.69
CA VAL A 130 -16.27 -22.76 -23.92
C VAL A 130 -16.03 -23.72 -25.09
N VAL A 131 -16.95 -24.65 -25.31
CA VAL A 131 -17.06 -25.35 -26.57
C VAL A 131 -17.63 -24.35 -27.57
N ALA A 132 -16.73 -23.88 -28.45
CA ALA A 132 -16.96 -23.04 -29.61
C ALA A 132 -18.43 -22.94 -30.04
N ALA A 133 -18.99 -21.73 -29.97
CA ALA A 133 -20.18 -21.36 -30.73
C ALA A 133 -19.84 -21.28 -32.24
N ALA A 134 -19.41 -22.39 -32.86
CA ALA A 134 -19.32 -22.60 -34.30
C ALA A 134 -18.75 -24.00 -34.59
N GLY A 135 -19.60 -25.01 -34.63
CA GLY A 135 -19.16 -26.35 -35.04
C GLY A 135 -20.25 -27.38 -34.81
N LYS A 136 -20.84 -27.84 -35.92
CA LYS A 136 -21.89 -28.86 -36.03
C LYS A 136 -21.89 -29.91 -34.91
N ALA A 137 -23.10 -30.20 -34.43
CA ALA A 137 -23.43 -31.30 -33.54
C ALA A 137 -22.67 -32.59 -33.89
N GLY A 138 -21.61 -32.87 -33.16
CA GLY A 138 -20.78 -34.06 -33.31
C GLY A 138 -20.24 -34.46 -31.95
N LYS A 139 -20.63 -35.66 -31.50
CA LYS A 139 -20.16 -36.43 -30.33
C LYS A 139 -19.54 -35.64 -29.17
N ALA A 140 -20.24 -35.60 -28.05
CA ALA A 140 -19.75 -35.10 -26.76
C ALA A 140 -18.32 -35.61 -26.48
N ALA A 141 -17.35 -34.68 -26.50
CA ALA A 141 -16.00 -34.96 -26.02
C ALA A 141 -16.09 -35.43 -24.56
N LYS A 142 -15.44 -36.56 -24.25
CA LYS A 142 -15.57 -37.31 -22.98
C LYS A 142 -14.91 -36.63 -21.77
N THR A 143 -14.40 -35.41 -21.95
CA THR A 143 -13.83 -34.55 -20.92
C THR A 143 -14.37 -33.14 -21.13
N PRO A 144 -14.92 -32.48 -20.10
CA PRO A 144 -15.25 -31.07 -20.23
C PRO A 144 -13.94 -30.33 -20.51
N ALA A 145 -13.81 -29.72 -21.70
CA ALA A 145 -12.63 -28.93 -22.03
C ALA A 145 -12.52 -27.73 -21.06
N ALA A 146 -11.68 -27.85 -20.03
CA ALA A 146 -11.48 -26.80 -19.04
C ALA A 146 -11.25 -25.43 -19.72
N VAL A 147 -11.78 -24.36 -19.12
CA VAL A 147 -11.62 -23.00 -19.64
C VAL A 147 -10.13 -22.71 -19.79
N LYS A 148 -9.69 -22.43 -21.02
CA LYS A 148 -8.27 -22.16 -21.31
C LYS A 148 -7.84 -20.86 -20.64
N TYR A 149 -6.58 -20.78 -20.21
CA TYR A 149 -6.03 -19.60 -19.51
C TYR A 149 -6.24 -18.28 -20.27
N TYR A 150 -5.96 -18.26 -21.58
CA TYR A 150 -6.19 -17.06 -22.41
C TYR A 150 -7.66 -16.60 -22.43
N THR A 151 -8.59 -17.55 -22.54
CA THR A 151 -10.04 -17.28 -22.50
C THR A 151 -10.45 -16.79 -21.11
N TYR A 152 -9.88 -17.36 -20.05
CA TYR A 152 -10.10 -16.91 -18.68
C TYR A 152 -9.70 -15.44 -18.51
N ILE A 153 -8.49 -15.05 -18.91
CA ILE A 153 -8.04 -13.66 -18.79
C ILE A 153 -8.94 -12.71 -19.59
N THR A 154 -9.17 -13.01 -20.87
CA THR A 154 -9.82 -12.08 -21.80
C THR A 154 -11.34 -11.99 -21.63
N GLU A 155 -12.00 -13.06 -21.17
CA GLU A 155 -13.46 -13.13 -21.11
C GLU A 155 -14.03 -13.19 -19.69
N HIS A 156 -13.21 -13.46 -18.66
CA HIS A 156 -13.71 -13.65 -17.31
C HIS A 156 -13.02 -12.77 -16.28
N ALA A 157 -11.68 -12.80 -16.18
CA ALA A 157 -10.94 -12.01 -15.20
C ALA A 157 -11.06 -10.50 -15.48
N LEU A 158 -10.89 -10.10 -16.74
CA LEU A 158 -11.00 -8.69 -17.16
C LEU A 158 -12.45 -8.24 -17.45
N ARG A 159 -13.40 -9.18 -17.43
CA ARG A 159 -14.80 -8.95 -17.79
C ARG A 159 -15.73 -9.74 -16.87
N PRO A 160 -15.72 -9.47 -15.55
CA PRO A 160 -16.51 -10.21 -14.57
C PRO A 160 -18.01 -10.19 -14.89
N GLU A 161 -18.52 -9.14 -15.55
CA GLU A 161 -19.90 -8.96 -16.01
C GLU A 161 -20.35 -10.02 -17.03
N ARG A 162 -19.42 -10.68 -17.73
CA ARG A 162 -19.74 -11.77 -18.67
C ARG A 162 -19.96 -13.11 -17.95
N THR A 163 -19.66 -13.20 -16.66
CA THR A 163 -19.90 -14.40 -15.87
C THR A 163 -21.40 -14.62 -15.72
N ALA A 164 -21.87 -15.85 -15.97
CA ALA A 164 -23.29 -16.18 -15.82
C ALA A 164 -23.78 -15.85 -14.39
N LEU A 165 -24.91 -15.16 -14.30
CA LEU A 165 -25.47 -14.69 -13.02
C LEU A 165 -25.71 -15.82 -12.00
N SER A 166 -26.00 -17.04 -12.49
CA SER A 166 -26.16 -18.24 -11.67
C SER A 166 -24.86 -18.68 -10.98
N VAL A 167 -23.71 -18.42 -11.61
CA VAL A 167 -22.38 -18.68 -11.04
C VAL A 167 -21.98 -17.50 -10.14
N ALA A 168 -22.18 -16.27 -10.60
CA ALA A 168 -21.79 -15.05 -9.89
C ALA A 168 -22.45 -14.91 -8.51
N ARG A 169 -23.69 -15.38 -8.35
CA ARG A 169 -24.42 -15.37 -7.06
C ARG A 169 -23.97 -16.48 -6.09
N GLY A 170 -23.11 -17.39 -6.53
CA GLY A 170 -22.65 -18.49 -5.71
C GLY A 170 -21.57 -18.07 -4.71
N ALA A 171 -21.61 -18.61 -3.48
CA ALA A 171 -20.59 -18.35 -2.46
C ALA A 171 -19.17 -18.74 -2.91
N ALA A 172 -19.04 -19.72 -3.79
CA ALA A 172 -17.74 -20.10 -4.37
C ALA A 172 -17.18 -19.03 -5.30
N TYR A 173 -18.03 -18.36 -6.08
CA TYR A 173 -17.60 -17.25 -6.94
C TYR A 173 -17.22 -16.04 -6.10
N ALA A 174 -17.97 -15.72 -5.04
CA ALA A 174 -17.62 -14.64 -4.13
C ALA A 174 -16.22 -14.82 -3.52
N ARG A 175 -15.86 -16.04 -3.09
CA ARG A 175 -14.51 -16.37 -2.60
C ARG A 175 -13.45 -16.21 -3.68
N TYR A 176 -13.72 -16.68 -4.89
CA TYR A 176 -12.82 -16.48 -6.04
C TYR A 176 -12.62 -14.98 -6.34
N ALA A 177 -13.70 -14.20 -6.37
CA ALA A 177 -13.65 -12.77 -6.64
C ALA A 177 -12.87 -12.01 -5.57
N GLN A 178 -13.04 -12.39 -4.29
CA GLN A 178 -12.25 -11.87 -3.19
C GLN A 178 -10.76 -12.21 -3.35
N GLN A 179 -10.42 -13.45 -3.68
CA GLN A 179 -9.04 -13.87 -3.94
C GLN A 179 -8.42 -13.09 -5.12
N LEU A 180 -9.18 -12.89 -6.20
CA LEU A 180 -8.74 -12.10 -7.35
C LEU A 180 -8.48 -10.65 -6.94
N LEU A 181 -9.40 -10.03 -6.20
CA LEU A 181 -9.24 -8.66 -5.71
C LEU A 181 -8.02 -8.53 -4.81
N GLU A 182 -7.84 -9.45 -3.85
CA GLU A 182 -6.69 -9.47 -2.96
C GLU A 182 -5.37 -9.59 -3.73
N THR A 183 -5.32 -10.47 -4.73
CA THR A 183 -4.14 -10.63 -5.60
C THR A 183 -3.83 -9.36 -6.40
N LEU A 184 -4.87 -8.69 -6.91
CA LEU A 184 -4.71 -7.44 -7.67
C LEU A 184 -4.24 -6.29 -6.78
N VAL A 185 -4.86 -6.13 -5.61
CA VAL A 185 -4.54 -5.07 -4.65
C VAL A 185 -3.12 -5.26 -4.11
N ASP A 186 -2.76 -6.47 -3.70
CA ASP A 186 -1.40 -6.80 -3.25
C ASP A 186 -0.35 -6.53 -4.34
N PHE A 187 -0.62 -6.92 -5.59
CA PHE A 187 0.29 -6.65 -6.69
C PHE A 187 0.45 -5.14 -6.96
N VAL A 188 -0.62 -4.35 -6.87
CA VAL A 188 -0.54 -2.89 -7.00
C VAL A 188 0.27 -2.28 -5.85
N HIS A 189 0.05 -2.69 -4.60
CA HIS A 189 0.85 -2.21 -3.46
C HIS A 189 2.34 -2.55 -3.61
N ARG A 190 2.66 -3.75 -4.11
CA ARG A 190 4.06 -4.17 -4.33
C ARG A 190 4.72 -3.42 -5.50
N THR A 191 3.98 -3.12 -6.57
CA THR A 191 4.56 -2.52 -7.79
C THR A 191 4.41 -1.01 -7.90
N GLN A 192 3.46 -0.42 -7.19
CA GLN A 192 3.10 1.01 -7.24
C GLN A 192 2.74 1.52 -5.83
N PRO A 193 3.67 1.50 -4.87
CA PRO A 193 3.39 1.85 -3.47
C PRO A 193 2.94 3.30 -3.28
N LEU A 194 3.22 4.19 -4.23
CA LEU A 194 2.80 5.60 -4.19
C LEU A 194 1.36 5.82 -4.67
N THR A 195 0.68 4.78 -5.15
CA THR A 195 -0.72 4.88 -5.59
C THR A 195 -1.63 4.70 -4.39
N ASP A 196 -2.56 5.64 -4.19
CA ASP A 196 -3.61 5.49 -3.20
C ASP A 196 -4.69 4.50 -3.68
N VAL A 197 -4.43 3.21 -3.42
CA VAL A 197 -5.34 2.13 -3.79
C VAL A 197 -6.67 2.25 -3.07
N HIS A 198 -6.69 2.79 -1.84
CA HIS A 198 -7.92 2.97 -1.09
C HIS A 198 -8.83 4.02 -1.72
N ALA A 199 -8.27 5.13 -2.19
CA ALA A 199 -9.02 6.12 -2.95
C ALA A 199 -9.59 5.52 -4.25
N LEU A 200 -8.79 4.76 -5.00
CA LEU A 200 -9.26 4.11 -6.23
C LEU A 200 -10.41 3.12 -5.98
N LEU A 201 -10.34 2.36 -4.89
CA LEU A 201 -11.40 1.44 -4.50
C LEU A 201 -12.66 2.19 -4.03
N ALA A 202 -12.50 3.25 -3.26
CA ALA A 202 -13.63 4.07 -2.80
C ALA A 202 -14.35 4.76 -3.98
N ASP A 203 -13.60 5.27 -4.95
CA ASP A 203 -14.15 5.85 -6.18
C ASP A 203 -14.92 4.78 -6.97
N ALA A 204 -14.36 3.58 -7.12
CA ALA A 204 -15.02 2.47 -7.80
C ALA A 204 -16.30 2.00 -7.06
N GLU A 205 -16.29 2.02 -5.73
CA GLU A 205 -17.47 1.71 -4.90
C GLU A 205 -18.56 2.77 -5.02
N ALA A 206 -18.18 4.05 -5.19
CA ALA A 206 -19.12 5.15 -5.37
C ALA A 206 -19.81 5.15 -6.74
N GLU A 207 -19.21 4.51 -7.75
CA GLU A 207 -19.79 4.35 -9.10
C GLU A 207 -20.80 3.19 -9.22
N LEU A 208 -20.91 2.32 -8.20
CA LEU A 208 -21.81 1.16 -8.17
C LEU A 208 -23.23 1.50 -7.70
#